data_AF-A0A382P759-F1
#
_entry.id   AF-A0A382P759-F1
#
_cell.length_a   1.000
_cell.length_b   1.000
_cell.length_c   1.000
_cell.angle_alpha   90.00
_cell.angle_beta   90.00
_cell.angle_gamma   90.00
#
_symmetry.space_group_name_H-M   'P 1'
#
loop_
_entity.id
_entity.type
_entity.pdbx_description
1 polymer ?
#
loop_
_entity_poly.entity_id
_entity_poly.type
_entity_poly.pdbx_seq_one_letter_code
_entity_poly.pdbx_strand_id
1 'polypeptide(L)' 'MIRAARSAQMVSLYNNKLTDVKGLEKLPKLTFLNLLNNPDLTKAQIDELQKALPNCQIFSNPKK' A
#
# COMPACT_ATOMS: atom_id res chain seq x y z
N MET A 1 -26.09 17.14 -10.69
CA MET A 1 -25.76 15.77 -10.26
C MET A 1 -24.53 15.81 -9.39
N ILE A 2 -24.67 15.71 -8.07
CA ILE A 2 -23.52 15.60 -7.15
C ILE A 2 -22.99 14.18 -7.31
N ARG A 3 -21.84 14.01 -7.97
CA ARG A 3 -21.11 12.75 -7.91
C ARG A 3 -20.78 12.49 -6.44
N ALA A 4 -21.30 11.40 -5.87
CA ALA A 4 -20.91 10.98 -4.53
C ALA A 4 -19.38 10.96 -4.46
N ALA A 5 -18.80 11.70 -3.50
CA ALA A 5 -17.37 11.62 -3.25
C ALA A 5 -17.05 10.17 -2.89
N ARG A 6 -16.34 9.46 -3.79
CA ARG A 6 -15.81 8.14 -3.46
C ARG A 6 -14.87 8.34 -2.28
N SER A 7 -15.25 7.85 -1.10
CA SER A 7 -14.45 7.95 0.11
C SER A 7 -13.06 7.35 -0.15
N ALA A 8 -12.03 8.18 -0.04
CA ALA A 8 -10.64 7.75 -0.08
C ALA A 8 -10.37 6.82 1.12
N GLN A 9 -9.75 5.66 0.87
CA GLN A 9 -9.40 4.73 1.94
C GLN A 9 -7.90 4.85 2.25
N MET A 10 -7.61 5.11 3.53
CA MET A 10 -6.26 5.19 4.08
C MET A 10 -6.01 3.98 4.98
N VAL A 11 -4.91 3.26 4.73
CA VAL A 11 -4.47 2.14 5.58
C VAL A 11 -3.06 2.39 6.07
N SER A 12 -2.83 2.18 7.37
CA SER A 12 -1.50 2.22 7.97
C SER A 12 -1.17 0.85 8.54
N LEU A 13 -0.11 0.24 8.02
CA LEU A 13 0.51 -1.00 8.50
C LEU A 13 1.95 -0.72 8.99
N TYR A 14 2.17 0.51 9.46
CA TYR A 14 3.44 0.95 10.03
C TYR A 14 3.91 0.01 11.16
N ASN A 15 5.22 -0.26 11.19
CA ASN A 15 5.89 -1.00 12.25
C ASN A 15 5.32 -2.41 12.50
N ASN A 16 5.18 -3.17 11.41
CA ASN A 16 4.80 -4.58 11.44
C ASN A 16 5.95 -5.47 10.94
N LYS A 17 5.69 -6.78 10.90
CA LYS A 17 6.61 -7.79 10.36
C LYS A 17 6.04 -8.42 9.09
N LEU A 18 5.49 -7.60 8.20
CA LEU A 18 5.00 -8.09 6.92
C LEU A 18 6.18 -8.66 6.11
N THR A 19 6.03 -9.90 5.67
CA THR A 19 6.98 -10.58 4.78
C THR A 19 6.48 -10.61 3.33
N ASP A 20 5.21 -10.23 3.11
CA ASP A 20 4.56 -10.18 1.81
C ASP A 20 3.47 -9.11 1.79
N VAL A 21 3.10 -8.68 0.58
CA VAL A 21 2.09 -7.64 0.31
C VAL A 21 0.88 -8.16 -0.45
N LYS A 22 0.82 -9.47 -0.72
CA LYS A 22 -0.32 -10.11 -1.39
C LYS A 22 -1.63 -9.85 -0.65
N GLY A 23 -2.67 -9.57 -1.43
CA GLY A 23 -4.00 -9.21 -0.95
C GLY A 23 -4.19 -7.70 -0.74
N LEU A 24 -3.13 -6.90 -0.58
CA LEU A 24 -3.25 -5.44 -0.46
C LEU A 24 -3.74 -4.81 -1.77
N GLU A 25 -3.44 -5.42 -2.92
CA GLU A 25 -3.93 -5.01 -4.24
C GLU A 25 -5.45 -5.11 -4.40
N LYS A 26 -6.12 -5.90 -3.54
CA LYS A 26 -7.57 -6.13 -3.59
C LYS A 26 -8.38 -5.04 -2.90
N LEU A 27 -7.74 -4.00 -2.38
CA LEU A 27 -8.42 -2.88 -1.70
C LEU A 27 -8.79 -1.80 -2.74
N PRO A 28 -10.03 -1.79 -3.27
CA PRO A 28 -10.37 -1.08 -4.52
C PRO A 28 -10.44 0.46 -4.38
N LYS A 29 -10.27 0.99 -3.17
CA LYS A 29 -10.35 2.43 -2.87
C LYS A 29 -9.10 2.95 -2.16
N LEU A 30 -8.03 2.15 -2.13
CA LEU A 30 -6.80 2.52 -1.44
C LEU A 30 -6.12 3.67 -2.18
N THR A 31 -6.05 4.82 -1.52
CA THR A 31 -5.35 6.00 -2.03
C THR A 31 -4.07 6.27 -1.25
N PHE A 32 -3.95 5.71 -0.04
CA PHE A 32 -2.80 5.86 0.82
C PHE A 32 -2.53 4.57 1.59
N LEU A 33 -1.26 4.15 1.57
CA LEU A 33 -0.77 2.97 2.26
C LEU A 33 0.58 3.25 2.92
N ASN A 34 0.66 3.11 4.24
CA ASN A 34 1.91 3.20 4.98
C ASN A 34 2.43 1.81 5.36
N LEU A 35 3.59 1.44 4.81
CA LEU A 35 4.34 0.20 5.04
C LEU A 35 5.71 0.45 5.69
N LEU A 36 5.99 1.67 6.16
CA LEU A 36 7.25 1.97 6.85
C LEU A 36 7.46 1.02 8.04
N ASN A 37 8.72 0.70 8.32
CA ASN A 37 9.13 -0.24 9.36
C ASN A 37 8.56 -1.66 9.20
N ASN A 38 8.47 -2.16 7.97
CA ASN A 38 8.32 -3.60 7.68
C ASN A 38 9.65 -4.14 7.11
N PRO A 39 10.57 -4.63 7.95
CA PRO A 39 11.97 -4.88 7.56
C PRO A 39 12.15 -6.06 6.61
N ASP A 40 11.16 -6.94 6.50
CA ASP A 40 11.21 -8.12 5.66
C ASP A 40 10.65 -7.90 4.25
N LEU A 41 10.02 -6.74 3.98
CA LEU A 41 9.58 -6.39 2.64
C LEU A 41 10.78 -5.99 1.76
N THR A 42 10.78 -6.54 0.56
CA THR A 42 11.80 -6.25 -0.45
C THR A 42 11.39 -5.08 -1.34
N LYS A 43 12.38 -4.40 -1.95
CA LYS A 43 12.09 -3.38 -2.96
C LYS A 43 11.23 -3.93 -4.12
N ALA A 44 11.47 -5.16 -4.55
CA ALA A 44 10.70 -5.80 -5.61
C ALA A 44 9.21 -5.96 -5.28
N GLN A 45 8.88 -6.35 -4.04
CA GLN A 45 7.49 -6.44 -3.59
C GLN A 45 6.80 -5.08 -3.58
N ILE A 46 7.51 -4.01 -3.17
CA ILE A 46 6.96 -2.65 -3.22
C ILE A 46 6.74 -2.21 -4.67
N ASP A 47 7.70 -2.47 -5.57
CA ASP A 47 7.60 -2.13 -6.99
C ASP A 47 6.41 -2.85 -7.66
N GLU A 48 6.18 -4.13 -7.34
CA GLU A 48 5.00 -4.90 -7.80
C GLU A 48 3.70 -4.32 -7.25
N LEU A 49 3.65 -4.01 -5.96
CA LEU A 49 2.47 -3.41 -5.34
C LEU A 49 2.14 -2.04 -5.93
N GLN A 50 3.15 -1.22 -6.23
CA GLN A 50 2.95 0.09 -6.86
C GLN A 50 2.38 -0.03 -8.28
N LYS A 51 2.78 -1.06 -9.04
CA LYS A 51 2.18 -1.37 -10.35
C LYS A 51 0.73 -1.81 -10.23
N ALA A 52 0.40 -2.60 -9.20
CA ALA A 52 -0.96 -3.08 -8.95
C ALA A 52 -1.89 -1.96 -8.43
N LEU A 53 -1.34 -0.99 -7.70
CA LEU A 53 -2.05 0.15 -7.11
C LEU A 53 -1.51 1.48 -7.64
N PRO A 54 -1.66 1.78 -8.95
CA PRO A 54 -0.97 2.90 -9.60
C PRO A 54 -1.42 4.28 -9.08
N ASN A 55 -2.59 4.37 -8.44
CA ASN A 55 -3.13 5.60 -7.86
C ASN A 55 -2.96 5.68 -6.33
N CYS A 56 -2.37 4.66 -5.71
CA CYS A 56 -2.11 4.66 -4.27
C CYS A 56 -0.74 5.27 -3.99
N GLN A 57 -0.69 6.21 -3.05
CA GLN A 57 0.56 6.68 -2.47
C GLN A 57 1.06 5.63 -1.47
N ILE A 58 2.20 5.01 -1.77
CA ILE A 58 2.80 3.97 -0.94
C ILE A 58 4.05 4.53 -0.24
N PHE A 59 3.99 4.62 1.09
CA PHE A 59 5.14 4.99 1.91
C PHE A 59 5.81 3.72 2.43
N SER A 60 7.03 3.46 2.02
CA SER A 60 7.79 2.28 2.43
C SER A 60 9.28 2.60 2.52
N ASN A 61 10.00 1.77 3.27
CA ASN A 61 11.45 1.82 3.37
C ASN A 61 11.98 0.37 3.40
N PRO A 62 11.87 -0.37 2.28
CA PRO A 62 12.30 -1.75 2.22
C PRO A 62 13.80 -1.82 2.49
N LYS A 63 14.21 -2.71 3.39
CA LYS A 63 15.62 -2.91 3.76
C LYS A 63 16.27 -4.08 3.01
N LYS A 64 15.48 -4.86 2.29
CA LYS A 64 15.87 -6.08 1.58
C LYS A 64 15.64 -5.96 0.07
#